data_AF-A0A1G1YCM9-F1
#
_entry.id   AF-A0A1G1YCM9-F1
#
_cell.length_a   1.000
_cell.length_b   1.000
_cell.length_c   1.000
_cell.angle_alpha   90.00
_cell.angle_beta   90.00
_cell.angle_gamma   90.00
#
_symmetry.space_group_name_H-M   'P 1'
#
loop_
_entity.id
_entity.type
_entity.pdbx_description
1 polymer ?
#
loop_
_entity_poly.entity_id
_entity_poly.type
_entity_poly.pdbx_seq_one_letter_code
_entity_poly.pdbx_strand_id
1 'polypeptide(L)'
;MPRTSEQSGIVLILALLIITAALTATAVFGNLIIRSIQQSRLVDQSMQAYYLAESGVERALYQVRRRSAIHNCSIAIPSASCNVRGYCDSANSLACVTSGPGGLAAGMPSDWLVSALSEQSVVKRLQPGESFQIDLFHPYQPTVAQGLVPSLEVVQVTSADLASGFTLYGQLTNLTWLISATLNPNCPLGEPIVANGFITGVRNDQLGLAAAAVSGLAGADLNASCLYILRLSNPLTQPAGLFTISLHSDSPASEDNRVDIPSRLLITVTADFGQSFQTVKVRTPVRPPISGLYDFVLFSDTEIIK
;
A
#
# COMPACT_ATOMS: atom_id res chain seq x y z
N MET A 1 69.40 -22.58 -61.21
CA MET A 1 68.48 -23.41 -60.41
C MET A 1 68.16 -22.67 -59.12
N PRO A 2 67.00 -21.99 -59.01
CA PRO A 2 66.63 -21.30 -57.78
C PRO A 2 65.91 -22.28 -56.84
N ARG A 3 66.31 -22.28 -55.56
CA ARG A 3 65.69 -23.08 -54.48
C ARG A 3 64.36 -22.45 -54.08
N THR A 4 63.26 -23.19 -54.22
CA THR A 4 61.95 -22.84 -53.69
C THR A 4 61.80 -23.40 -52.28
N SER A 5 62.16 -22.64 -51.24
CA SER A 5 61.98 -23.09 -49.84
C SER A 5 61.37 -22.06 -48.88
N GLU A 6 60.74 -20.98 -49.38
CA GLU A 6 60.19 -19.94 -48.50
C GLU A 6 58.66 -19.98 -48.26
N GLN A 7 57.92 -20.92 -48.88
CA GLN A 7 56.45 -20.95 -48.74
C GLN A 7 55.90 -21.70 -47.51
N SER A 8 56.71 -22.47 -46.78
CA SER A 8 56.21 -23.23 -45.60
C SER A 8 55.90 -22.36 -44.37
N GLY A 9 56.49 -21.17 -44.24
CA GLY A 9 56.26 -20.30 -43.09
C GLY A 9 54.85 -19.71 -43.03
N ILE A 10 54.27 -19.36 -44.19
CA ILE A 10 52.96 -18.71 -44.28
C ILE A 10 51.82 -19.67 -43.89
N VAL A 11 51.94 -20.96 -44.23
CA VAL A 11 50.90 -21.96 -43.89
C VAL A 11 50.77 -22.13 -42.38
N LEU A 12 51.89 -22.11 -41.65
CA LEU A 12 51.89 -22.25 -40.20
C LEU A 12 51.27 -21.03 -39.50
N ILE A 13 51.54 -19.82 -39.99
CA ILE A 13 50.93 -18.59 -39.47
C ILE A 13 49.42 -18.58 -39.73
N LEU A 14 48.99 -18.99 -40.93
CA LEU A 14 47.56 -19.05 -41.26
C LEU A 14 46.82 -20.06 -40.38
N ALA A 15 47.39 -21.25 -40.16
CA ALA A 15 46.83 -22.26 -39.28
C ALA A 15 46.72 -21.75 -37.83
N LEU A 16 47.77 -21.09 -37.32
CA LEU A 16 47.76 -20.48 -35.99
C LEU A 16 46.67 -19.42 -35.85
N LEU A 17 46.49 -18.57 -36.87
CA LEU A 17 45.47 -17.53 -36.87
C LEU A 17 44.06 -18.12 -36.84
N ILE A 18 43.81 -19.17 -37.65
CA ILE A 18 42.51 -19.86 -37.66
C ILE A 18 42.22 -20.53 -36.32
N ILE A 19 43.20 -21.23 -35.73
CA ILE A 19 43.04 -21.86 -34.40
C ILE A 19 42.78 -20.80 -33.33
N THR A 20 43.52 -19.69 -33.36
CA THR A 20 43.34 -18.60 -32.40
C THR A 20 41.96 -17.97 -32.54
N ALA A 21 41.50 -17.70 -33.76
CA ALA A 21 40.17 -17.16 -34.02
C ALA A 21 39.04 -18.12 -33.58
N ALA A 22 39.22 -19.42 -33.76
CA ALA A 22 38.27 -20.43 -33.28
C ALA A 22 38.24 -20.51 -31.75
N LEU A 23 39.39 -20.43 -31.09
CA LEU A 23 39.49 -20.42 -29.62
C LEU A 23 38.90 -19.15 -29.02
N THR A 24 39.11 -17.98 -29.62
CA THR A 24 38.49 -16.74 -29.13
C THR A 24 36.98 -16.75 -29.33
N ALA A 25 36.49 -17.23 -30.48
CA ALA A 25 35.05 -17.35 -30.74
C ALA A 25 34.39 -18.29 -29.72
N THR A 26 34.95 -19.47 -29.49
CA THR A 26 34.43 -20.43 -28.50
C THR A 26 34.47 -19.89 -27.07
N ALA A 27 35.52 -19.16 -26.68
CA ALA A 27 35.59 -18.50 -25.38
C ALA A 27 34.51 -17.42 -25.21
N VAL A 28 34.24 -16.63 -26.25
CA VAL A 28 33.16 -15.62 -26.24
C VAL A 28 31.79 -16.29 -26.09
N PHE A 29 31.51 -17.33 -26.88
CA PHE A 29 30.24 -18.06 -26.76
C PHE A 29 30.08 -18.74 -25.39
N GLY A 30 31.15 -19.32 -24.84
CA GLY A 30 31.15 -19.91 -23.51
C GLY A 30 30.76 -18.89 -22.43
N ASN A 31 31.35 -17.69 -22.47
CA ASN A 31 31.01 -16.61 -21.55
C ASN A 31 29.56 -16.12 -21.72
N LEU A 32 29.06 -16.03 -22.95
CA LEU A 32 27.67 -15.66 -23.21
C LEU A 32 26.69 -16.69 -22.64
N ILE A 33 26.97 -17.98 -22.79
CA ILE A 33 26.14 -19.07 -22.25
C ILE A 33 26.13 -19.06 -20.72
N ILE A 34 27.29 -18.89 -20.08
CA ILE A 34 27.35 -18.81 -18.61
C ILE A 34 26.51 -17.63 -18.10
N ARG A 35 26.60 -16.47 -18.76
CA ARG A 35 25.81 -15.30 -18.40
C ARG A 35 24.32 -15.51 -18.60
N SER A 36 23.89 -16.19 -19.67
CA SER A 36 22.47 -16.48 -19.89
C SER A 36 21.91 -17.45 -18.85
N ILE A 37 22.68 -18.46 -18.43
CA ILE A 37 22.30 -19.39 -17.36
C ILE A 37 22.17 -18.64 -16.02
N GLN A 38 23.12 -17.77 -15.70
CA GLN A 38 23.05 -16.96 -14.47
C GLN A 38 21.84 -16.03 -14.49
N GLN A 39 21.56 -15.38 -15.62
CA GLN A 39 20.38 -14.54 -15.78
C GLN A 39 19.08 -15.34 -15.65
N SER A 40 19.00 -16.53 -16.26
CA SER A 40 17.82 -17.41 -16.12
C SER A 40 17.59 -17.78 -14.66
N ARG A 41 18.64 -18.15 -13.92
CA ARG A 41 18.54 -18.47 -12.50
C ARG A 41 18.08 -17.28 -11.66
N LEU A 42 18.52 -16.07 -11.98
CA LEU A 42 18.06 -14.85 -11.29
C LEU A 42 16.58 -14.57 -11.58
N VAL A 43 16.12 -14.79 -12.82
CA VAL A 43 14.70 -14.68 -13.19
C VAL A 43 13.87 -15.68 -12.39
N ASP A 44 14.27 -16.95 -12.35
CA ASP A 44 13.56 -18.00 -11.61
C ASP A 44 13.49 -17.67 -10.10
N GLN A 45 14.59 -17.17 -9.53
CA GLN A 45 14.62 -16.73 -8.13
C GLN A 45 13.70 -15.53 -7.88
N SER A 46 13.66 -14.57 -8.81
CA SER A 46 12.78 -13.39 -8.71
C SER A 46 11.30 -13.77 -8.77
N MET A 47 10.95 -14.77 -9.58
CA MET A 47 9.59 -15.29 -9.70
C MET A 47 9.16 -16.02 -8.41
N GLN A 48 10.07 -16.80 -7.81
CA GLN A 48 9.80 -17.46 -6.52
C GLN A 48 9.63 -16.45 -5.38
N ALA A 49 10.51 -15.44 -5.29
CA ALA A 49 10.36 -14.36 -4.32
C ALA A 49 9.03 -13.61 -4.50
N TYR A 50 8.56 -13.43 -5.73
CA TYR A 50 7.28 -12.79 -6.02
C TYR A 50 6.09 -13.62 -5.49
N TYR A 51 6.05 -14.92 -5.79
CA TYR A 51 4.99 -15.81 -5.30
C TYR A 51 4.96 -15.94 -3.78
N LEU A 52 6.13 -15.90 -3.13
CA LEU A 52 6.24 -15.82 -1.68
C LEU A 52 5.61 -14.52 -1.19
N ALA A 53 5.98 -13.37 -1.75
CA ALA A 53 5.40 -12.10 -1.34
C ALA A 53 3.86 -12.06 -1.51
N GLU A 54 3.33 -12.56 -2.63
CA GLU A 54 1.88 -12.68 -2.86
C GLU A 54 1.20 -13.59 -1.83
N SER A 55 1.79 -14.75 -1.55
CA SER A 55 1.24 -15.70 -0.57
C SER A 55 1.23 -15.10 0.85
N GLY A 56 2.23 -14.28 1.20
CA GLY A 56 2.23 -13.53 2.45
C GLY A 56 1.14 -12.46 2.51
N VAL A 57 0.88 -11.77 1.39
CA VAL A 57 -0.22 -10.80 1.27
C VAL A 57 -1.55 -11.50 1.46
N GLU A 58 -1.78 -12.60 0.76
CA GLU A 58 -3.04 -13.37 0.85
C GLU A 58 -3.27 -13.88 2.28
N ARG A 59 -2.22 -14.36 2.96
CA ARG A 59 -2.31 -14.73 4.37
C ARG A 59 -2.71 -13.55 5.25
N ALA A 60 -2.11 -12.38 5.04
CA ALA A 60 -2.42 -11.17 5.81
C ALA A 60 -3.88 -10.72 5.55
N LEU A 61 -4.30 -10.66 4.29
CA LEU A 61 -5.67 -10.35 3.89
C LEU A 61 -6.67 -11.34 4.50
N TYR A 62 -6.34 -12.63 4.50
CA TYR A 62 -7.15 -13.67 5.10
C TYR A 62 -7.29 -13.48 6.62
N GLN A 63 -6.20 -13.15 7.33
CA GLN A 63 -6.24 -12.85 8.76
C GLN A 63 -7.15 -11.64 9.05
N VAL A 64 -7.00 -10.55 8.29
CA VAL A 64 -7.81 -9.33 8.43
C VAL A 64 -9.29 -9.61 8.15
N ARG A 65 -9.61 -10.28 7.04
CA ARG A 65 -10.99 -10.52 6.60
C ARG A 65 -11.72 -11.58 7.40
N ARG A 66 -11.10 -12.75 7.62
CA ARG A 66 -11.80 -13.90 8.23
C ARG A 66 -11.78 -13.86 9.75
N ARG A 67 -10.69 -13.39 10.35
CA ARG A 67 -10.54 -13.36 11.81
C ARG A 67 -10.79 -11.98 12.40
N SER A 68 -11.14 -11.00 11.56
CA SER A 68 -11.26 -9.62 12.01
C SER A 68 -9.97 -9.13 12.70
N ALA A 69 -8.82 -9.57 12.17
CA ALA A 69 -7.54 -9.34 12.82
C ALA A 69 -7.17 -7.86 12.82
N ILE A 70 -6.69 -7.37 13.97
CA ILE A 70 -6.18 -6.00 14.09
C ILE A 70 -4.71 -6.00 13.65
N HIS A 71 -4.31 -4.98 12.90
CA HIS A 71 -2.93 -4.86 12.43
C HIS A 71 -1.95 -4.53 13.58
N ASN A 72 -2.42 -3.80 14.60
CA ASN A 72 -1.64 -3.46 15.78
C ASN A 72 -2.45 -3.71 17.07
N CYS A 73 -1.98 -4.62 17.91
CA CYS A 73 -2.60 -4.94 19.19
C CYS A 73 -2.62 -3.75 20.15
N SER A 74 -1.69 -2.80 20.01
CA SER A 74 -1.65 -1.60 20.86
C SER A 74 -2.87 -0.69 20.69
N ILE A 75 -3.58 -0.79 19.56
CA ILE A 75 -4.83 -0.06 19.30
C ILE A 75 -5.94 -0.54 20.25
N ALA A 76 -5.94 -1.84 20.56
CA ALA A 76 -6.95 -2.43 21.43
C ALA A 76 -6.50 -2.45 22.90
N ILE A 77 -5.23 -2.76 23.14
CA ILE A 77 -4.68 -2.94 24.48
C ILE A 77 -3.29 -2.30 24.49
N PRO A 78 -3.07 -1.19 25.24
CA PRO A 78 -1.76 -0.58 25.34
C PRO A 78 -0.69 -1.61 25.71
N SER A 79 0.48 -1.57 25.08
CA SER A 79 1.60 -2.52 25.23
C SER A 79 1.41 -3.96 24.72
N ALA A 80 0.24 -4.32 24.20
CA ALA A 80 0.04 -5.65 23.64
C ALA A 80 0.76 -5.84 22.30
N SER A 81 1.29 -7.05 22.09
CA SER A 81 1.98 -7.46 20.86
C SER A 81 1.30 -8.66 20.20
N CYS A 82 1.50 -8.80 18.89
CA CYS A 82 0.97 -9.93 18.14
C CYS A 82 1.86 -11.16 18.33
N ASN A 83 1.32 -12.23 18.89
CA ASN A 83 2.06 -13.48 19.08
C ASN A 83 2.17 -14.28 17.77
N VAL A 84 3.03 -15.31 17.78
CA VAL A 84 3.24 -16.21 16.61
C VAL A 84 2.00 -16.99 16.18
N ARG A 85 0.99 -17.12 17.04
CA ARG A 85 -0.29 -17.79 16.75
C ARG A 85 -1.29 -16.85 16.07
N GLY A 86 -0.97 -15.57 15.95
CA GLY A 86 -1.85 -14.54 15.39
C GLY A 86 -2.92 -14.06 16.34
N TYR A 87 -2.59 -13.96 17.63
CA TYR A 87 -3.43 -13.35 18.66
C TYR A 87 -2.63 -12.33 19.49
N CYS A 88 -3.32 -11.32 20.02
CA CYS A 88 -2.70 -10.40 20.96
C CYS A 88 -2.39 -11.13 22.28
N ASP A 89 -1.16 -10.98 22.79
CA ASP A 89 -0.65 -11.64 24.00
C ASP A 89 -1.54 -11.54 25.26
N SER A 90 -2.23 -10.42 25.42
CA SER A 90 -3.11 -10.09 26.56
C SER A 90 -4.59 -10.38 26.30
N ALA A 91 -4.98 -10.71 25.07
CA ALA A 91 -6.34 -11.07 24.69
C ALA A 91 -6.31 -12.21 23.67
N ASN A 92 -6.35 -13.45 24.17
CA ASN A 92 -6.36 -14.67 23.35
C ASN A 92 -7.55 -14.76 22.37
N SER A 93 -8.57 -13.91 22.50
CA SER A 93 -9.71 -13.82 21.57
C SER A 93 -9.48 -12.83 20.42
N LEU A 94 -8.52 -11.92 20.55
CA LEU A 94 -8.29 -10.85 19.59
C LEU A 94 -7.22 -11.27 18.58
N ALA A 95 -7.65 -11.57 17.37
CA ALA A 95 -6.74 -11.94 16.30
C ALA A 95 -5.91 -10.73 15.85
N CYS A 96 -4.68 -10.97 15.41
CA CYS A 96 -3.78 -9.95 14.89
C CYS A 96 -3.02 -10.43 13.65
N VAL A 97 -2.56 -9.48 12.84
CA VAL A 97 -1.75 -9.79 11.66
C VAL A 97 -0.34 -10.17 12.11
N THR A 98 0.07 -11.41 11.84
CA THR A 98 1.39 -11.88 12.23
C THR A 98 2.45 -11.31 11.29
N SER A 99 3.42 -10.57 11.82
CA SER A 99 4.56 -10.08 11.03
C SER A 99 5.59 -11.16 10.71
N GLY A 100 5.63 -12.22 11.52
CA GLY A 100 6.62 -13.28 11.41
C GLY A 100 6.55 -14.11 10.12
N PRO A 101 7.67 -14.77 9.76
CA PRO A 101 7.76 -15.57 8.56
C PRO A 101 6.74 -16.70 8.56
N GLY A 102 5.97 -16.76 7.48
CA GLY A 102 5.11 -17.89 7.17
C GLY A 102 5.87 -18.88 6.30
N GLY A 103 6.95 -19.45 6.83
CA GLY A 103 7.78 -20.38 6.05
C GLY A 103 6.99 -21.61 5.58
N LEU A 104 7.21 -22.00 4.32
CA LEU A 104 6.82 -23.31 3.79
C LEU A 104 7.72 -24.37 4.43
N ALA A 105 7.27 -24.93 5.55
CA ALA A 105 7.98 -25.95 6.35
C ALA A 105 9.35 -25.52 6.92
N ALA A 106 9.65 -25.99 8.14
CA ALA A 106 10.95 -25.75 8.76
C ALA A 106 12.07 -26.37 7.89
N GLY A 107 12.91 -25.54 7.28
CA GLY A 107 14.08 -25.98 6.50
C GLY A 107 14.22 -25.37 5.10
N MET A 108 13.25 -24.61 4.60
CA MET A 108 13.46 -23.79 3.40
C MET A 108 14.04 -22.42 3.78
N PRO A 109 15.12 -21.95 3.13
CA PRO A 109 15.76 -20.66 3.41
C PRO A 109 14.97 -19.46 2.84
N SER A 110 13.65 -19.57 2.77
CA SER A 110 12.78 -18.55 2.21
C SER A 110 11.97 -17.93 3.33
N ASP A 111 12.21 -16.64 3.58
CA ASP A 111 11.45 -15.88 4.54
C ASP A 111 10.61 -14.82 3.80
N TRP A 112 9.44 -14.56 4.35
CA TRP A 112 8.72 -13.33 4.04
C TRP A 112 8.52 -12.55 5.34
N LEU A 113 8.41 -11.25 5.21
CA LEU A 113 8.10 -10.33 6.29
C LEU A 113 6.82 -9.59 5.91
N VAL A 114 5.80 -9.72 6.76
CA VAL A 114 4.53 -9.02 6.58
C VAL A 114 4.52 -7.80 7.49
N SER A 115 4.22 -6.64 6.94
CA SER A 115 3.95 -5.41 7.68
C SER A 115 2.58 -4.89 7.31
N ALA A 116 1.67 -4.83 8.28
CA ALA A 116 0.33 -4.27 8.11
C ALA A 116 0.28 -2.96 8.89
N LEU A 117 0.20 -1.85 8.15
CA LEU A 117 0.14 -0.50 8.70
C LEU A 117 -1.16 0.15 8.26
N SER A 118 -1.67 1.08 9.05
CA SER A 118 -2.76 1.94 8.58
C SER A 118 -2.26 2.87 7.47
N GLU A 119 -3.15 3.17 6.52
CA GLU A 119 -2.82 4.08 5.42
C GLU A 119 -2.98 5.53 5.88
N GLN A 120 -1.95 6.36 5.74
CA GLN A 120 -2.00 7.78 6.14
C GLN A 120 -2.54 8.71 5.06
N SER A 121 -2.52 8.26 3.80
CA SER A 121 -3.03 9.05 2.68
C SER A 121 -3.59 8.18 1.57
N VAL A 122 -4.66 8.65 0.94
CA VAL A 122 -5.34 7.97 -0.16
C VAL A 122 -5.20 8.78 -1.42
N VAL A 123 -4.65 8.16 -2.46
CA VAL A 123 -4.59 8.75 -3.81
C VAL A 123 -5.74 8.21 -4.64
N LYS A 124 -6.58 9.10 -5.16
CA LYS A 124 -7.70 8.74 -6.03
C LYS A 124 -7.81 9.72 -7.19
N ARG A 125 -7.89 9.18 -8.41
CA ARG A 125 -8.30 9.95 -9.58
C ARG A 125 -9.82 10.03 -9.61
N LEU A 126 -10.37 11.24 -9.69
CA LEU A 126 -11.80 11.49 -9.80
C LEU A 126 -12.11 12.14 -11.14
N GLN A 127 -12.98 11.52 -11.93
CA GLN A 127 -13.55 12.11 -13.14
C GLN A 127 -14.65 13.13 -12.79
N PRO A 128 -15.04 14.04 -13.71
CA PRO A 128 -16.16 14.95 -13.48
C PRO A 128 -17.44 14.17 -13.16
N GLY A 129 -18.10 14.50 -12.04
CA GLY A 129 -19.30 13.82 -11.55
C GLY A 129 -19.05 12.57 -10.70
N GLU A 130 -17.80 12.08 -10.62
CA GLU A 130 -17.48 10.94 -9.75
C GLU A 130 -17.46 11.35 -8.28
N SER A 131 -17.81 10.39 -7.42
CA SER A 131 -17.66 10.53 -5.97
C SER A 131 -16.84 9.39 -5.40
N PHE A 132 -16.12 9.69 -4.33
CA PHE A 132 -15.30 8.76 -3.59
C PHE A 132 -15.62 8.88 -2.11
N GLN A 133 -15.63 7.74 -1.42
CA GLN A 133 -16.01 7.65 -0.02
C GLN A 133 -14.86 7.03 0.77
N ILE A 134 -14.59 7.61 1.94
CA ILE A 134 -13.68 7.08 2.94
C ILE A 134 -14.45 6.96 4.25
N ASP A 135 -14.43 5.78 4.85
CA ASP A 135 -14.95 5.59 6.19
C ASP A 135 -13.86 6.01 7.19
N LEU A 136 -14.16 6.85 8.16
CA LEU A 136 -13.17 7.35 9.14
C LEU A 136 -13.27 6.62 10.47
N PHE A 137 -13.73 5.37 10.44
CA PHE A 137 -14.03 4.57 11.63
C PHE A 137 -13.18 3.32 11.69
N HIS A 138 -12.72 3.00 12.90
CA HIS A 138 -12.05 1.74 13.15
C HIS A 138 -13.07 0.70 13.66
N PRO A 139 -13.34 -0.36 12.90
CA PRO A 139 -14.31 -1.38 13.30
C PRO A 139 -14.00 -2.14 14.58
N TYR A 140 -12.74 -2.07 15.02
CA TYR A 140 -12.22 -2.79 16.18
C TYR A 140 -11.68 -1.86 17.25
N GLN A 141 -11.98 -0.56 17.20
CA GLN A 141 -11.66 0.32 18.32
C GLN A 141 -12.45 -0.21 19.52
N PRO A 142 -11.77 -0.68 20.59
CA PRO A 142 -12.49 -1.03 21.80
C PRO A 142 -13.13 0.24 22.34
N THR A 143 -14.26 0.11 23.02
CA THR A 143 -14.92 1.20 23.77
C THR A 143 -14.08 1.73 24.95
N VAL A 144 -12.77 1.47 24.98
CA VAL A 144 -11.95 1.47 26.19
C VAL A 144 -10.94 2.63 26.19
N ALA A 145 -10.99 3.37 27.31
CA ALA A 145 -10.12 4.46 27.78
C ALA A 145 -10.13 5.76 26.95
N GLN A 146 -11.07 6.64 27.34
CA GLN A 146 -11.40 7.98 26.83
C GLN A 146 -10.25 9.05 26.87
N GLY A 147 -8.98 8.69 26.70
CA GLY A 147 -7.87 9.62 27.01
C GLY A 147 -6.78 9.83 25.96
N LEU A 148 -6.71 9.02 24.89
CA LEU A 148 -5.56 9.02 23.98
C LEU A 148 -5.92 9.00 22.49
N VAL A 149 -7.19 9.17 22.15
CA VAL A 149 -7.58 9.24 20.74
C VAL A 149 -7.30 10.66 20.25
N PRO A 150 -6.39 10.85 19.27
CA PRO A 150 -6.12 12.18 18.74
C PRO A 150 -7.41 12.76 18.17
N SER A 151 -7.74 14.00 18.53
CA SER A 151 -8.80 14.75 17.87
C SER A 151 -8.41 14.89 16.40
N LEU A 152 -9.31 14.43 15.54
CA LEU A 152 -9.14 14.64 14.11
C LEU A 152 -9.69 16.03 13.79
N GLU A 153 -8.82 16.93 13.36
CA GLU A 153 -9.22 18.33 13.15
C GLU A 153 -9.31 18.67 11.67
N VAL A 154 -8.34 18.21 10.87
CA VAL A 154 -8.21 18.68 9.48
C VAL A 154 -8.12 17.52 8.50
N VAL A 155 -9.07 17.48 7.58
CA VAL A 155 -8.94 16.73 6.32
C VAL A 155 -8.23 17.62 5.33
N GLN A 156 -7.07 17.18 4.83
CA GLN A 156 -6.33 17.87 3.78
C GLN A 156 -6.52 17.13 2.45
N VAL A 157 -6.88 17.87 1.42
CA VAL A 157 -6.93 17.37 0.04
C VAL A 157 -5.92 18.13 -0.79
N THR A 158 -5.01 17.40 -1.42
CA THR A 158 -3.99 17.96 -2.33
C THR A 158 -4.18 17.38 -3.72
N SER A 159 -3.84 18.15 -4.75
CA SER A 159 -3.84 17.64 -6.13
C SER A 159 -2.46 17.80 -6.75
N ALA A 160 -1.99 16.74 -7.43
CA ALA A 160 -0.72 16.75 -8.15
C ALA A 160 -0.86 17.31 -9.58
N ASP A 161 -2.01 17.09 -10.22
CA ASP A 161 -2.23 17.44 -11.63
C ASP A 161 -2.79 18.86 -11.81
N LEU A 162 -3.44 19.41 -10.78
CA LEU A 162 -4.13 20.69 -10.84
C LEU A 162 -3.32 21.73 -10.08
N ALA A 163 -2.62 22.59 -10.82
CA ALA A 163 -1.71 23.59 -10.28
C ALA A 163 -2.38 24.59 -9.31
N SER A 164 -3.69 24.85 -9.47
CA SER A 164 -4.50 25.69 -8.58
C SER A 164 -5.98 25.67 -8.98
N GLY A 165 -6.90 25.94 -8.05
CA GLY A 165 -8.28 26.29 -8.39
C GLY A 165 -9.24 25.13 -8.62
N PHE A 166 -8.88 23.92 -8.18
CA PHE A 166 -9.84 22.82 -8.16
C PHE A 166 -10.91 23.09 -7.09
N THR A 167 -12.15 22.66 -7.36
CA THR A 167 -13.21 22.65 -6.35
C THR A 167 -13.76 21.24 -6.20
N LEU A 168 -13.74 20.70 -4.98
CA LEU A 168 -14.40 19.44 -4.67
C LEU A 168 -15.59 19.72 -3.77
N TYR A 169 -16.66 18.94 -3.87
CA TYR A 169 -17.72 18.97 -2.88
C TYR A 169 -17.43 17.89 -1.82
N GLY A 170 -17.22 18.31 -0.58
CA GLY A 170 -17.03 17.43 0.56
C GLY A 170 -18.29 17.32 1.41
N GLN A 171 -18.59 16.12 1.88
CA GLN A 171 -19.65 15.84 2.84
C GLN A 171 -19.10 14.92 3.93
N LEU A 172 -19.25 15.31 5.19
CA LEU A 172 -18.97 14.48 6.35
C LEU A 172 -20.27 14.14 7.06
N THR A 173 -20.54 12.85 7.16
CA THR A 173 -21.74 12.31 7.77
C THR A 173 -21.36 11.50 9.01
N ASN A 174 -21.96 11.83 10.15
CA ASN A 174 -21.89 11.01 11.36
C ASN A 174 -22.95 9.91 11.27
N LEU A 175 -22.52 8.66 11.29
CA LEU A 175 -23.40 7.49 11.31
C LEU A 175 -23.45 6.81 12.67
N THR A 176 -22.85 7.40 13.72
CA THR A 176 -22.86 6.82 15.07
C THR A 176 -24.29 6.60 15.57
N TRP A 177 -25.22 7.48 15.20
CA TRP A 177 -26.64 7.36 15.54
C TRP A 177 -27.30 6.07 15.00
N LEU A 178 -26.80 5.49 13.89
CA LEU A 178 -27.34 4.26 13.30
C LEU A 178 -27.00 3.01 14.12
N ILE A 179 -25.86 3.01 14.83
CA ILE A 179 -25.31 1.82 15.48
C ILE A 179 -25.69 1.76 16.98
N SER A 180 -26.78 2.44 17.35
CA SER A 180 -27.29 2.61 18.72
C SER A 180 -26.47 3.61 19.56
N ALA A 181 -27.17 4.63 20.08
CA ALA A 181 -26.65 5.70 20.94
C ALA A 181 -26.01 5.24 22.27
N THR A 182 -26.01 3.93 22.53
CA THR A 182 -25.50 3.34 23.78
C THR A 182 -24.00 3.08 23.77
N LEU A 183 -23.33 3.11 22.60
CA LEU A 183 -21.93 2.69 22.48
C LEU A 183 -20.92 3.76 22.94
N ASN A 184 -21.24 5.06 22.82
CA ASN A 184 -20.37 6.13 23.32
C ASN A 184 -21.15 7.44 23.54
N PRO A 185 -21.31 7.91 24.79
CA PRO A 185 -22.01 9.18 25.07
C PRO A 185 -21.27 10.42 24.55
N ASN A 186 -19.99 10.30 24.18
CA ASN A 186 -19.17 11.42 23.71
C ASN A 186 -19.29 11.66 22.19
N CYS A 187 -20.13 10.90 21.49
CA CYS A 187 -20.42 11.15 20.09
C CYS A 187 -21.63 12.07 19.96
N PRO A 188 -21.55 13.18 19.19
CA PRO A 188 -22.69 14.07 19.02
C PRO A 188 -23.85 13.29 18.40
N LEU A 189 -24.97 13.20 19.13
CA LEU A 189 -26.21 12.53 18.71
C LEU A 189 -27.11 13.43 17.83
N GLY A 190 -26.57 14.54 17.34
CA GLY A 190 -27.26 15.49 16.45
C GLY A 190 -27.46 14.96 15.03
N GLU A 191 -27.93 15.84 14.14
CA GLU A 191 -28.23 15.54 12.74
C GLU A 191 -27.10 14.75 12.04
N PRO A 192 -27.45 13.87 11.07
CA PRO A 192 -26.49 12.98 10.42
C PRO A 192 -25.38 13.72 9.68
N ILE A 193 -25.62 14.95 9.23
CA ILE A 193 -24.62 15.75 8.49
C ILE A 193 -23.89 16.63 9.51
N VAL A 194 -22.59 16.36 9.68
CA VAL A 194 -21.74 17.16 10.56
C VAL A 194 -21.26 18.41 9.83
N ALA A 195 -20.84 18.23 8.58
CA ALA A 195 -20.35 19.31 7.73
C ALA A 195 -20.51 18.95 6.26
N ASN A 196 -20.77 19.94 5.42
CA ASN A 196 -20.68 19.83 3.98
C ASN A 196 -20.24 21.16 3.38
N GLY A 197 -19.66 21.13 2.19
CA GLY A 197 -19.21 22.36 1.53
C GLY A 197 -18.28 22.12 0.35
N PHE A 198 -17.99 23.20 -0.36
CA PHE A 198 -16.98 23.18 -1.41
C PHE A 198 -15.58 23.38 -0.82
N ILE A 199 -14.65 22.55 -1.26
CA ILE A 199 -13.24 22.51 -0.91
C ILE A 199 -12.49 23.09 -2.09
N THR A 200 -11.98 24.31 -1.94
CA THR A 200 -11.23 25.01 -3.00
C THR A 200 -9.73 24.86 -2.76
N GLY A 201 -9.04 24.21 -3.70
CA GLY A 201 -7.57 24.08 -3.71
C GLY A 201 -6.89 25.43 -3.85
N VAL A 202 -6.21 25.89 -2.79
CA VAL A 202 -5.35 27.08 -2.86
C VAL A 202 -3.94 26.62 -3.23
N ARG A 203 -3.29 27.32 -4.16
CA ARG A 203 -1.91 27.04 -4.51
C ARG A 203 -1.02 27.41 -3.33
N ASN A 204 -0.25 26.45 -2.82
CA ASN A 204 0.86 26.77 -1.94
C ASN A 204 2.12 26.96 -2.80
N ASP A 205 2.50 28.21 -3.02
CA ASP A 205 3.63 28.59 -3.89
C ASP A 205 4.98 28.03 -3.40
N GLN A 206 5.09 27.59 -2.14
CA GLN A 206 6.31 26.99 -1.60
C GLN A 206 6.48 25.51 -1.97
N LEU A 207 5.38 24.77 -2.17
CA LEU A 207 5.41 23.32 -2.43
C LEU A 207 5.03 22.98 -3.88
N GLY A 208 4.60 23.96 -4.68
CA GLY A 208 4.09 23.73 -6.03
C GLY A 208 2.82 22.86 -6.07
N LEU A 209 2.21 22.59 -4.91
CA LEU A 209 1.04 21.75 -4.73
C LEU A 209 -0.16 22.63 -4.33
N ALA A 210 -1.30 22.39 -4.97
CA ALA A 210 -2.55 22.95 -4.51
C ALA A 210 -3.04 22.15 -3.31
N ALA A 211 -3.14 22.80 -2.15
CA ALA A 211 -3.63 22.22 -0.91
C ALA A 211 -4.91 22.96 -0.51
N ALA A 212 -5.95 22.19 -0.20
CA ALA A 212 -7.10 22.69 0.53
C ALA A 212 -7.18 21.95 1.85
N ALA A 213 -7.14 22.69 2.96
CA ALA A 213 -7.81 22.22 4.16
C ALA A 213 -9.31 22.31 3.89
N VAL A 214 -10.08 21.31 4.29
CA VAL A 214 -11.53 21.45 4.29
C VAL A 214 -11.91 22.40 5.42
N SER A 215 -11.85 23.70 5.15
CA SER A 215 -12.10 24.76 6.16
C SER A 215 -13.53 24.72 6.71
N GLY A 216 -14.49 24.17 5.96
CA GLY A 216 -15.85 23.89 6.46
C GLY A 216 -15.95 22.70 7.44
N LEU A 217 -14.89 21.89 7.55
CA LEU A 217 -14.74 20.82 8.53
C LEU A 217 -13.83 21.22 9.72
N ALA A 218 -13.02 22.26 9.55
CA ALA A 218 -11.96 22.71 10.47
C ALA A 218 -12.46 23.36 11.78
N GLY A 219 -13.62 22.93 12.28
CA GLY A 219 -14.16 23.39 13.56
C GLY A 219 -15.12 22.40 14.21
N ALA A 220 -15.34 21.22 13.60
CA ALA A 220 -16.03 20.14 14.26
C ALA A 220 -14.96 19.25 14.91
N ASP A 221 -14.90 19.21 16.24
CA ASP A 221 -14.06 18.27 16.97
C ASP A 221 -14.50 16.83 16.63
N LEU A 222 -13.81 16.19 15.68
CA LEU A 222 -14.13 14.83 15.30
C LEU A 222 -13.51 13.88 16.31
N ASN A 223 -14.37 13.30 17.13
CA ASN A 223 -13.98 12.25 18.07
C ASN A 223 -13.72 10.97 17.28
N ALA A 224 -12.46 10.53 17.18
CA ALA A 224 -12.12 9.36 16.37
C ALA A 224 -12.71 8.03 16.88
N SER A 225 -13.43 8.04 18.02
CA SER A 225 -14.25 6.93 18.51
C SER A 225 -15.63 6.84 17.84
N CYS A 226 -16.03 7.85 17.07
CA CYS A 226 -17.32 7.94 16.41
C CYS A 226 -17.23 7.45 14.95
N LEU A 227 -18.36 7.02 14.41
CA LEU A 227 -18.44 6.59 13.02
C LEU A 227 -18.71 7.78 12.12
N TYR A 228 -17.70 8.21 11.37
CA TYR A 228 -17.85 9.20 10.32
C TYR A 228 -17.60 8.61 8.93
N ILE A 229 -18.30 9.14 7.94
CA ILE A 229 -18.07 8.89 6.52
C ILE A 229 -17.75 10.20 5.84
N LEU A 230 -16.59 10.27 5.19
CA LEU A 230 -16.19 11.38 4.33
C LEU A 230 -16.47 11.00 2.88
N ARG A 231 -17.33 11.77 2.22
CA ARG A 231 -17.60 11.68 0.80
C ARG A 231 -17.04 12.90 0.08
N LEU A 232 -16.22 12.67 -0.93
CA LEU A 232 -15.69 13.68 -1.82
C LEU A 232 -16.27 13.47 -3.21
N SER A 233 -16.84 14.51 -3.80
CA SER A 233 -17.42 14.48 -5.13
C SER A 233 -16.74 15.52 -6.00
N ASN A 234 -16.33 15.13 -7.21
CA ASN A 234 -15.81 16.05 -8.20
C ASN A 234 -17.00 16.64 -8.99
N PRO A 235 -17.27 17.96 -8.91
CA PRO A 235 -18.36 18.57 -9.67
C PRO A 235 -18.19 18.35 -11.17
N LEU A 236 -19.29 18.31 -11.92
CA LEU A 236 -19.26 18.17 -13.39
C LEU A 236 -18.51 19.31 -14.10
N THR A 237 -18.39 20.47 -13.43
CA THR A 237 -17.70 21.66 -13.95
C THR A 237 -16.19 21.59 -13.82
N GLN A 238 -15.66 20.64 -13.05
CA GLN A 238 -14.23 20.54 -12.72
C GLN A 238 -13.59 19.43 -13.55
N PRO A 239 -12.33 19.61 -14.00
CA PRO A 239 -11.64 18.59 -14.78
C PRO A 239 -11.33 17.35 -13.91
N ALA A 240 -11.01 16.25 -14.57
CA ALA A 240 -10.48 15.08 -13.89
C ALA A 240 -9.12 15.42 -13.24
N GLY A 241 -8.87 14.89 -12.05
CA GLY A 241 -7.60 15.11 -11.36
C GLY A 241 -7.22 13.96 -10.43
N LEU A 242 -5.93 13.81 -10.18
CA LEU A 242 -5.39 12.96 -9.12
C LEU A 242 -5.38 13.73 -7.80
N PHE A 243 -6.16 13.24 -6.83
CA PHE A 243 -6.31 13.84 -5.50
C PHE A 243 -5.68 12.94 -4.44
N THR A 244 -4.88 13.52 -3.55
CA THR A 244 -4.31 12.86 -2.38
C THR A 244 -5.01 13.41 -1.13
N ILE A 245 -5.66 12.53 -0.39
CA ILE A 245 -6.45 12.84 0.79
C ILE A 245 -5.66 12.34 2.00
N SER A 246 -5.37 13.21 2.95
CA SER A 246 -4.70 12.87 4.20
C SER A 246 -5.43 13.51 5.38
N LEU A 247 -5.31 12.86 6.53
CA LEU A 247 -5.91 13.32 7.78
C LEU A 247 -4.81 13.92 8.66
N HIS A 248 -5.09 15.00 9.36
CA HIS A 248 -4.14 15.64 10.28
C HIS A 248 -4.79 15.89 11.65
N SER A 249 -3.96 15.80 12.68
CA SER A 249 -4.31 16.23 14.05
C SER A 249 -3.87 17.68 14.29
N ASP A 250 -4.55 18.34 15.23
CA ASP A 250 -4.28 19.73 15.66
C ASP A 250 -2.93 19.90 16.39
N SER A 251 -2.25 18.80 16.75
CA SER A 251 -1.07 18.87 17.61
C SER A 251 0.03 19.78 17.01
N PRO A 252 0.34 20.97 17.56
CA PRO A 252 1.26 21.92 16.93
C PRO A 252 2.74 21.47 16.94
N ALA A 253 3.02 20.24 17.39
CA ALA A 253 4.34 19.79 17.80
C ALA A 253 5.15 19.03 16.72
N SER A 254 4.60 18.69 15.55
CA SER A 254 5.37 18.02 14.50
C SER A 254 4.99 18.42 13.07
N GLU A 255 5.99 18.52 12.18
CA GLU A 255 5.79 18.76 10.74
C GLU A 255 5.03 17.63 10.03
N ASP A 256 4.89 16.45 10.67
CA ASP A 256 4.16 15.29 10.16
C ASP A 256 3.05 14.86 11.11
N ASN A 257 2.03 15.71 11.27
CA ASN A 257 0.85 15.43 12.09
C ASN A 257 -0.16 14.49 11.41
N ARG A 258 0.28 13.68 10.45
CA ARG A 258 -0.61 12.80 9.70
C ARG A 258 -1.21 11.74 10.61
N VAL A 259 -2.53 11.60 10.53
CA VAL A 259 -3.30 10.60 11.25
C VAL A 259 -3.61 9.45 10.31
N ASP A 260 -3.51 8.24 10.85
CA ASP A 260 -3.88 7.02 10.16
C ASP A 260 -5.37 7.03 9.77
N ILE A 261 -5.67 6.60 8.53
CA ILE A 261 -7.05 6.44 8.05
C ILE A 261 -7.56 5.09 8.59
N PRO A 262 -8.47 5.05 9.59
CA PRO A 262 -8.70 3.84 10.37
C PRO A 262 -9.37 2.71 9.59
N SER A 263 -10.11 3.04 8.52
CA SER A 263 -10.77 2.06 7.67
C SER A 263 -9.85 1.46 6.61
N ARG A 264 -8.61 1.94 6.46
CA ARG A 264 -7.72 1.53 5.38
C ARG A 264 -6.42 0.94 5.89
N LEU A 265 -5.99 -0.10 5.20
CA LEU A 265 -4.82 -0.89 5.53
C LEU A 265 -3.86 -0.91 4.34
N LEU A 266 -2.59 -0.64 4.63
CA LEU A 266 -1.46 -0.87 3.75
C LEU A 266 -0.72 -2.12 4.23
N ILE A 267 -0.90 -3.22 3.49
CA ILE A 267 -0.15 -4.46 3.71
C ILE A 267 1.07 -4.40 2.79
N THR A 268 2.26 -4.40 3.39
CA THR A 268 3.53 -4.53 2.68
C THR A 268 4.12 -5.89 3.02
N VAL A 269 4.36 -6.71 2.00
CA VAL A 269 5.05 -7.98 2.17
C VAL A 269 6.32 -7.97 1.38
N THR A 270 7.40 -8.29 2.07
CA THR A 270 8.72 -8.41 1.50
C THR A 270 9.13 -9.87 1.56
N ALA A 271 9.58 -10.44 0.46
CA ALA A 271 10.05 -11.83 0.42
C ALA A 271 11.43 -11.90 -0.23
N ASP A 272 12.24 -12.82 0.29
CA ASP A 272 13.55 -13.12 -0.25
C ASP A 272 13.61 -14.57 -0.75
N PHE A 273 14.31 -14.76 -1.87
CA PHE A 273 14.60 -16.09 -2.39
C PHE A 273 15.93 -16.09 -3.14
N GLY A 274 16.92 -16.79 -2.58
CA GLY A 274 18.27 -16.82 -3.15
C GLY A 274 18.91 -15.43 -3.17
N GLN A 275 19.14 -14.88 -4.37
CA GLN A 275 19.70 -13.53 -4.56
C GLN A 275 18.65 -12.48 -4.96
N SER A 276 17.38 -12.86 -4.96
CA SER A 276 16.28 -11.99 -5.38
C SER A 276 15.43 -11.53 -4.20
N PHE A 277 14.98 -10.29 -4.29
CA PHE A 277 14.12 -9.62 -3.32
C PHE A 277 12.89 -9.08 -4.03
N GLN A 278 11.70 -9.30 -3.48
CA GLN A 278 10.46 -8.75 -3.99
C GLN A 278 9.66 -8.10 -2.87
N THR A 279 8.97 -7.01 -3.20
CA THR A 279 8.06 -6.33 -2.26
C THR A 279 6.72 -6.08 -2.94
N VAL A 280 5.66 -6.61 -2.37
CA VAL A 280 4.28 -6.41 -2.80
C VAL A 280 3.59 -5.51 -1.79
N LYS A 281 2.90 -4.47 -2.29
CA LYS A 281 2.13 -3.52 -1.48
C LYS A 281 0.67 -3.58 -1.88
N VAL A 282 -0.21 -3.86 -0.93
CA VAL A 282 -1.65 -3.91 -1.14
C VAL A 282 -2.33 -2.87 -0.25
N ARG A 283 -3.17 -2.04 -0.87
CA ARG A 283 -4.02 -1.07 -0.20
C ARG A 283 -5.45 -1.59 -0.23
N THR A 284 -6.04 -1.83 0.93
CA THR A 284 -7.37 -2.43 1.05
C THR A 284 -8.15 -1.78 2.19
N PRO A 285 -9.49 -1.69 2.12
CA PRO A 285 -10.28 -1.38 3.31
C PRO A 285 -10.15 -2.53 4.33
N VAL A 286 -10.20 -2.20 5.62
CA VAL A 286 -10.14 -3.15 6.74
C VAL A 286 -11.35 -4.08 6.74
N ARG A 287 -12.52 -3.58 6.32
CA ARG A 287 -13.71 -4.39 6.10
C ARG A 287 -14.03 -4.44 4.60
N PRO A 288 -14.39 -5.63 4.07
CA PRO A 288 -14.93 -5.69 2.73
C PRO A 288 -16.26 -4.91 2.68
N PRO A 289 -16.58 -4.28 1.55
CA PRO A 289 -17.88 -3.61 1.38
C PRO A 289 -19.00 -4.63 1.59
N ILE A 290 -20.04 -4.23 2.35
CA ILE A 290 -21.16 -5.09 2.76
C ILE A 290 -21.87 -5.76 1.57
N SER A 291 -21.81 -5.14 0.38
CA SER A 291 -22.43 -5.70 -0.80
C SER A 291 -21.78 -6.98 -1.30
N GLY A 292 -20.54 -7.32 -0.93
CA GLY A 292 -19.79 -8.51 -1.38
C GLY A 292 -19.60 -8.62 -2.91
N LEU A 293 -20.27 -7.74 -3.68
CA LEU A 293 -20.45 -7.80 -5.12
C LEU A 293 -19.19 -7.39 -5.89
N TYR A 294 -18.19 -6.85 -5.20
CA TYR A 294 -16.95 -6.37 -5.79
C TYR A 294 -15.70 -7.01 -5.14
N ASP A 295 -15.86 -8.05 -4.33
CA ASP A 295 -14.76 -8.72 -3.62
C ASP A 295 -14.27 -9.97 -4.39
N PHE A 296 -14.23 -9.90 -5.72
CA PHE A 296 -13.58 -10.91 -6.55
C PHE A 296 -12.21 -10.42 -7.01
N VAL A 297 -11.17 -11.22 -6.74
CA VAL A 297 -9.88 -11.10 -7.40
C VAL A 297 -10.01 -11.85 -8.71
N LEU A 298 -10.05 -11.13 -9.84
CA LEU A 298 -9.89 -11.74 -11.15
C LEU A 298 -8.40 -12.03 -11.33
N PHE A 299 -8.00 -13.29 -11.13
CA PHE A 299 -6.73 -13.77 -11.64
C PHE A 299 -6.87 -13.92 -13.15
N SER A 300 -6.17 -13.07 -13.90
CA SER A 300 -6.01 -13.20 -15.33
C SER A 300 -4.59 -13.65 -15.61
N ASP A 301 -4.42 -14.85 -16.16
CA ASP A 301 -3.11 -15.35 -16.62
C ASP A 301 -2.61 -14.57 -17.86
N THR A 302 -3.45 -13.70 -18.44
CA THR A 302 -3.13 -12.88 -19.61
C THR A 302 -3.35 -11.38 -19.34
N GLU A 303 -2.58 -10.54 -20.03
CA GLU A 303 -2.67 -9.09 -19.95
C GLU A 303 -4.10 -8.64 -20.31
N ILE A 304 -4.76 -7.92 -19.40
CA ILE A 304 -6.08 -7.34 -19.67
C ILE A 304 -5.87 -6.22 -20.69
N ILE A 305 -6.11 -6.53 -21.96
CA ILE A 305 -6.12 -5.55 -23.05
C ILE A 305 -7.17 -4.51 -22.68
N LYS A 306 -6.72 -3.28 -22.40
CA LYS A 306 -7.57 -2.12 -22.06
C LYS A 306 -8.28 -1.57 -23.28
#